data_AF-A0A2Z2KFK5-F1
#
_entry.id   AF-A0A2Z2KFK5-F1
#
_cell.length_a   1.000
_cell.length_b   1.000
_cell.length_c   1.000
_cell.angle_alpha   90.00
_cell.angle_beta   90.00
_cell.angle_gamma   90.00
#
_symmetry.space_group_name_H-M   'P 1'
#
loop_
_entity.id
_entity.type
_entity.pdbx_description
1 polymer ?
#
loop_
_entity_poly.entity_id
_entity_poly.type
_entity_poly.pdbx_seq_one_letter_code
_entity_poly.pdbx_strand_id
1 'polypeptide(L)'
;MIELPGKEMKFTVIENADIEEYLDEGEKSDLSRFLWKIGRLRKLDGKVAEQAHLVISTDEPYVQRVVDILKENGRWVMEYDPNQLQFEIVDDILVLPGSKD
;
A
#
# COMPACT_ATOMS: atom_id res chain seq x y z
N MET A 1 -24.14 -4.37 -6.64
CA MET A 1 -22.75 -4.82 -6.45
C MET A 1 -22.25 -5.26 -7.81
N ILE A 2 -21.30 -4.53 -8.38
CA ILE A 2 -20.61 -4.92 -9.61
C ILE A 2 -19.21 -5.31 -9.17
N GLU A 3 -18.91 -6.61 -9.19
CA GLU A 3 -17.55 -7.12 -9.04
C GLU A 3 -16.85 -6.98 -10.39
N LEU A 4 -15.82 -6.13 -10.45
CA LEU A 4 -14.92 -6.07 -11.61
C LEU A 4 -13.88 -7.21 -11.49
N PRO A 5 -13.58 -7.92 -12.59
CA PRO A 5 -12.65 -9.05 -12.56
C PRO A 5 -11.22 -8.63 -12.23
N GLY A 6 -10.74 -9.08 -11.06
CA GLY A 6 -9.38 -9.57 -10.85
C GLY A 6 -8.24 -8.56 -10.71
N LYS A 7 -8.41 -7.47 -9.96
CA LYS A 7 -7.29 -6.63 -9.49
C LYS A 7 -7.16 -6.81 -7.97
N GLU A 8 -6.44 -7.85 -7.54
CA GLU A 8 -6.17 -8.03 -6.11
C GLU A 8 -5.24 -6.93 -5.61
N MET A 9 -5.71 -6.13 -4.66
CA MET A 9 -4.84 -5.23 -3.89
C MET A 9 -3.79 -6.07 -3.16
N LYS A 10 -2.53 -5.98 -3.60
CA LYS A 10 -1.44 -6.80 -3.05
C LYS A 10 -0.89 -6.27 -1.73
N PHE A 11 -0.86 -4.94 -1.57
CA PHE A 11 -0.29 -4.27 -0.41
C PHE A 11 -1.09 -3.02 -0.04
N THR A 12 -1.11 -2.70 1.25
CA THR A 12 -1.61 -1.43 1.79
C THR A 12 -0.43 -0.75 2.48
N VAL A 13 -0.19 0.52 2.15
CA VAL A 13 0.83 1.37 2.80
C VAL A 13 0.09 2.55 3.42
N ILE A 14 0.39 2.84 4.68
CA ILE A 14 -0.18 3.96 5.43
C ILE A 14 0.99 4.70 6.06
N GLU A 15 1.04 6.03 5.91
CA GLU A 15 2.04 6.83 6.58
C GLU A 15 1.74 6.91 8.08
N ASN A 16 2.76 6.75 8.93
CA ASN A 16 2.56 6.82 10.38
C ASN A 16 2.07 8.22 10.82
N ALA A 17 2.48 9.29 10.11
CA ALA A 17 1.99 10.63 10.40
C ALA A 17 0.47 10.75 10.23
N ASP A 18 -0.08 10.15 9.16
CA ASP A 18 -1.53 10.12 8.93
C ASP A 18 -2.25 9.30 10.01
N ILE A 19 -1.65 8.20 10.48
CA ILE A 19 -2.20 7.43 11.60
C ILE A 19 -2.30 8.29 12.86
N GLU A 20 -1.27 9.09 13.14
CA GLU A 20 -1.26 9.98 14.31
C GLU A 20 -2.23 11.16 14.18
N GLU A 21 -2.35 11.73 12.99
CA GLU A 21 -3.18 12.90 12.68
C GLU A 21 -4.69 12.54 12.66
N TYR A 22 -5.04 11.40 12.05
CA TYR A 22 -6.43 11.10 11.68
C TYR A 22 -7.12 10.03 12.51
N LEU A 23 -6.38 9.14 13.20
CA LEU A 23 -6.99 8.09 14.01
C LEU A 23 -7.09 8.49 15.49
N ASP A 24 -8.19 8.09 16.13
CA ASP A 24 -8.29 8.16 17.58
C ASP A 24 -7.58 6.98 18.28
N GLU A 25 -7.46 7.04 19.60
CA GLU A 25 -6.78 6.00 20.39
C GLU A 25 -7.45 4.61 20.28
N GLY A 26 -8.78 4.57 20.10
CA GLY A 26 -9.51 3.33 19.88
C GLY A 26 -9.16 2.72 18.53
N GLU A 27 -9.14 3.53 17.47
CA GLU A 27 -8.79 3.14 16.11
C GLU A 27 -7.32 2.71 16.00
N LYS A 28 -6.39 3.42 16.65
CA LYS A 28 -4.97 3.03 16.75
C LYS A 28 -4.81 1.67 17.44
N SER A 29 -5.56 1.44 18.52
CA SER A 29 -5.58 0.16 19.23
C SER A 29 -6.11 -0.97 18.35
N ASP A 30 -7.17 -0.71 17.58
CA ASP A 30 -7.71 -1.68 16.63
C ASP A 30 -6.75 -2.00 15.48
N LEU A 31 -6.08 -0.99 14.92
CA LEU A 31 -5.04 -1.19 13.91
C LEU A 31 -3.91 -2.07 14.45
N SER A 32 -3.40 -1.77 15.65
CA SER A 32 -2.39 -2.58 16.33
C SER A 32 -2.85 -4.04 16.54
N ARG A 33 -4.10 -4.23 16.98
CA ARG A 33 -4.70 -5.56 17.15
C ARG A 33 -4.75 -6.34 15.83
N PHE A 34 -5.09 -5.70 14.72
CA PHE A 34 -5.11 -6.35 13.41
C PHE A 34 -3.71 -6.75 12.94
N LEU A 35 -2.74 -5.84 13.01
CA LEU A 35 -1.34 -6.09 12.64
C LEU A 35 -0.77 -7.27 13.45
N TRP A 36 -1.00 -7.28 14.76
CA TRP A 36 -0.56 -8.36 15.64
C TRP A 36 -1.19 -9.70 15.29
N LYS A 37 -2.51 -9.74 15.06
CA LYS A 37 -3.23 -10.97 14.68
C LYS A 37 -2.66 -11.55 13.38
N ILE A 38 -2.45 -10.72 12.37
CA ILE A 38 -1.89 -11.14 11.08
C ILE A 38 -0.47 -11.69 11.26
N GLY A 39 0.41 -10.96 11.96
CA GLY A 39 1.79 -11.40 12.22
C GLY A 39 1.83 -12.74 12.96
N ARG A 40 0.97 -12.92 13.96
CA ARG A 40 0.84 -14.20 14.68
C ARG A 40 0.41 -15.35 13.78
N LEU A 41 -0.61 -15.15 12.94
CA LEU A 41 -1.10 -16.19 12.03
C LEU A 41 -0.06 -16.54 10.96
N ARG A 42 0.64 -15.55 10.41
CA ARG A 42 1.76 -15.77 9.48
C ARG A 42 2.86 -16.62 10.11
N LYS A 43 3.20 -16.36 11.37
CA LYS A 43 4.19 -17.16 12.11
C LYS A 43 3.74 -18.61 12.27
N LEU A 44 2.46 -18.85 12.53
CA LEU A 44 1.89 -20.21 12.61
C LEU A 44 1.95 -20.93 11.25
N ASP A 45 1.81 -20.19 10.15
CA ASP A 45 2.00 -20.70 8.78
C ASP A 45 3.48 -20.89 8.38
N GLY A 46 4.44 -20.65 9.28
CA GLY A 46 5.88 -20.74 8.99
C GLY A 46 6.42 -19.59 8.13
N LYS A 47 5.65 -18.50 7.97
CA LYS A 47 6.06 -17.29 7.23
C LYS A 47 6.72 -16.28 8.17
N VAL A 48 7.49 -15.35 7.60
CA VAL A 48 7.99 -14.19 8.34
C VAL A 48 6.79 -13.33 8.79
N ALA A 49 6.76 -13.01 10.09
CA ALA A 49 5.65 -12.27 10.72
C ALA A 49 5.57 -10.83 10.21
N GLU A 50 6.73 -10.17 10.09
CA GLU A 50 6.87 -8.80 9.59
C GLU A 50 7.63 -8.84 8.25
N GLN A 51 6.92 -8.61 7.14
CA GLN A 51 7.60 -8.39 5.87
C GLN A 51 8.15 -6.96 5.86
N ALA A 52 9.47 -6.84 5.78
CA ALA A 52 10.11 -5.55 5.56
C ALA A 52 9.89 -5.14 4.10
N HIS A 53 9.26 -3.99 3.90
CA HIS A 53 9.09 -3.36 2.60
C HIS A 53 9.90 -2.07 2.56
N LEU A 54 10.59 -1.82 1.45
CA LEU A 54 11.20 -0.52 1.18
C LEU A 54 10.16 0.35 0.48
N VAL A 55 9.71 1.39 1.16
CA VAL A 55 8.82 2.42 0.62
C VAL A 55 9.67 3.68 0.43
N ILE A 56 9.55 4.31 -0.74
CA ILE A 56 10.31 5.51 -1.09
C ILE A 56 9.31 6.53 -1.65
N SER A 57 9.23 7.69 -1.01
CA SER A 57 8.42 8.81 -1.51
C SER A 57 9.05 9.34 -2.79
N THR A 58 8.26 9.55 -3.84
CA THR A 58 8.78 9.87 -5.18
C THR A 58 9.31 11.30 -5.33
N ASP A 59 9.06 12.15 -4.35
CA ASP A 59 9.48 13.55 -4.25
C ASP A 59 10.88 13.74 -3.64
N GLU A 60 11.47 12.67 -3.12
CA GLU A 60 12.80 12.71 -2.51
C GLU A 60 13.93 12.84 -3.57
N PRO A 61 14.98 13.65 -3.31
CA PRO A 61 16.00 14.00 -4.31
C PRO A 61 16.85 12.80 -4.77
N TYR A 62 16.84 11.70 -4.02
CA TYR A 62 17.58 10.48 -4.32
C TYR A 62 16.74 9.42 -5.07
N VAL A 63 15.44 9.64 -5.30
CA VAL A 63 14.53 8.68 -5.94
C VAL A 63 15.02 8.25 -7.30
N GLN A 64 15.48 9.21 -8.12
CA GLN A 64 15.96 8.91 -9.46
C GLN A 64 17.13 7.93 -9.44
N ARG A 65 18.06 8.10 -8.48
CA ARG A 65 19.20 7.19 -8.31
C ARG A 65 18.75 5.79 -7.89
N VAL A 66 17.73 5.67 -7.06
CA VAL A 66 17.19 4.36 -6.67
C VAL A 66 16.52 3.68 -7.87
N VAL A 67 15.72 4.41 -8.63
CA VAL A 67 15.10 3.91 -9.87
C VAL A 67 16.16 3.43 -10.85
N ASP A 68 17.26 4.17 -11.02
CA ASP A 68 18.35 3.79 -11.92
C ASP A 68 19.03 2.49 -11.47
N ILE A 69 19.35 2.35 -10.18
CA ILE A 69 19.88 1.09 -9.60
C ILE A 69 18.92 -0.07 -9.85
N LEU A 70 17.62 0.13 -9.64
CA LEU A 70 16.63 -0.94 -9.82
C LEU A 70 16.47 -1.33 -11.31
N LYS A 71 16.56 -0.37 -12.24
CA LYS A 71 16.56 -0.61 -13.69
C LYS A 71 17.78 -1.42 -14.11
N GLU A 72 18.98 -1.02 -13.67
CA GLU A 72 20.24 -1.71 -13.96
C GLU A 72 20.24 -3.18 -13.50
N ASN A 73 19.53 -3.47 -12.41
CA ASN A 73 19.40 -4.82 -11.86
C ASN A 73 18.19 -5.61 -12.43
N GLY A 74 17.49 -5.08 -13.45
CA GLY A 74 16.31 -5.71 -14.04
C GLY A 74 15.12 -5.85 -13.08
N ARG A 75 15.09 -5.06 -12.01
CA ARG A 75 14.06 -5.06 -10.96
C ARG A 75 13.04 -3.93 -11.09
N TRP A 76 13.29 -2.98 -12.01
CA TRP A 76 12.37 -1.91 -12.35
C TRP A 76 12.06 -1.95 -13.84
N VAL A 77 10.87 -2.45 -14.17
CA VAL A 77 10.33 -2.40 -15.52
C VAL A 77 9.31 -1.27 -15.53
N MET A 78 9.39 -0.33 -16.47
CA MET A 78 8.29 0.62 -16.70
C MET A 78 7.15 -0.10 -17.40
N GLU A 79 6.58 -1.09 -16.75
CA GLU A 79 5.27 -1.60 -17.11
C GLU A 79 4.24 -0.76 -16.38
N TYR A 80 3.18 -0.37 -17.09
CA TYR A 80 1.94 0.02 -16.46
C TYR A 80 1.64 -1.02 -15.37
N ASP A 81 1.71 -0.62 -14.10
CA ASP A 81 1.38 -1.51 -13.00
C ASP A 81 -0.13 -1.41 -12.76
N PRO A 82 -0.94 -2.39 -13.22
CA PRO A 82 -2.33 -2.49 -12.86
C PRO A 82 -2.45 -2.96 -11.40
N ASN A 83 -1.66 -2.45 -10.47
CA ASN A 83 -1.89 -2.52 -9.03
C ASN A 83 -1.69 -1.13 -8.40
N GLN A 84 -1.07 -0.19 -9.13
CA GLN A 84 -1.06 1.22 -8.78
C GLN A 84 -2.43 1.81 -9.15
N LEU A 85 -3.31 1.92 -8.15
CA LEU A 85 -4.59 2.62 -8.27
C LEU A 85 -4.40 4.05 -7.76
N GLN A 86 -4.56 5.04 -8.63
CA GLN A 86 -4.83 6.41 -8.20
C GLN A 86 -6.33 6.49 -7.95
N PHE A 87 -6.76 6.98 -6.80
CA PHE A 87 -8.18 7.21 -6.51
C PHE A 87 -8.37 8.66 -6.12
N GLU A 88 -9.55 9.20 -6.41
CA GLU A 88 -9.95 10.54 -5.99
C GLU A 88 -11.03 10.41 -4.92
N ILE A 89 -11.03 11.29 -3.92
CA ILE A 89 -12.18 11.43 -3.03
C ILE A 89 -13.00 12.60 -3.55
N VAL A 90 -14.26 12.34 -3.92
CA VAL A 90 -15.22 13.34 -4.39
C VAL A 90 -16.46 13.24 -3.51
N ASP A 91 -16.82 14.32 -2.81
CA ASP A 91 -17.97 14.36 -1.89
C ASP A 91 -17.99 13.20 -0.86
N ASP A 92 -16.84 12.94 -0.20
CA ASP A 92 -16.62 11.84 0.75
C ASP A 92 -16.75 10.42 0.17
N ILE A 93 -16.79 10.29 -1.16
CA ILE A 93 -16.85 9.01 -1.86
C ILE A 93 -15.50 8.73 -2.50
N LEU A 94 -14.96 7.53 -2.25
CA LEU A 94 -13.75 7.04 -2.93
C LEU A 94 -14.10 6.64 -4.37
N VAL A 95 -13.59 7.41 -5.33
CA VAL A 95 -13.78 7.23 -6.77
C VAL A 95 -12.53 6.63 -7.40
N LEU A 96 -12.70 5.49 -8.08
CA LEU A 96 -11.63 4.81 -8.81
C LEU A 96 -11.58 5.25 -10.29
N PRO A 97 -10.43 5.15 -10.98
CA PRO A 97 -10.33 5.49 -12.41
C PRO A 97 -11.18 4.50 -13.23
N GLY A 98 -12.00 5.03 -14.13
CA GLY A 98 -12.94 4.22 -14.93
C GLY A 98 -14.38 4.19 -14.43
N SER A 99 -14.70 4.94 -13.36
CA SER A 99 -16.06 5.07 -12.81
C SER A 99 -16.88 6.23 -13.42
N LYS A 100 -16.33 6.93 -14.42
CA LYS A 100 -17.05 8.01 -15.13
C LYS A 100 -17.77 7.41 -16.33
N ASP A 101 -19.05 7.10 -16.15
CA ASP A 101 -20.03 7.06 -17.25
C ASP A 101 -20.62 8.46 -17.47
#